data_AF-A0A2E6ZSJ7-F1
#
_entry.id   AF-A0A2E6ZSJ7-F1
#
_cell.length_a   1.000
_cell.length_b   1.000
_cell.length_c   1.000
_cell.angle_alpha   90.00
_cell.angle_beta   90.00
_cell.angle_gamma   90.00
#
_symmetry.space_group_name_H-M   'P 1'
#
loop_
_entity.id
_entity.type
_entity.pdbx_description
1 polymer ?
#
loop_
_entity_poly.entity_id
_entity_poly.type
_entity_poly.pdbx_seq_one_letter_code
_entity_poly.pdbx_strand_id
1 'polypeptide(L)' 'MTRSVSSLNGIAGAMFKLIPTVRGGAVNSSIVFDRYDTVEAAREAIKALIHENQRVTRVMIVDDSNGSKFVEWIERS' A
#
# COMPACT_ATOMS: atom_id res chain seq x y z
N MET A 1 19.81 19.50 -33.53
CA MET A 1 18.92 19.93 -32.42
C MET A 1 18.05 18.73 -32.06
N THR A 2 18.60 17.82 -31.26
CA THR A 2 18.02 16.49 -31.01
C THR A 2 16.95 16.62 -29.94
N ARG A 3 15.68 16.39 -30.32
CA ARG A 3 14.56 16.38 -29.39
C ARG A 3 14.72 15.16 -28.49
N SER A 4 15.05 15.41 -27.23
CA SER A 4 15.03 14.41 -26.17
C SER A 4 13.62 13.83 -26.09
N VAL A 5 13.48 12.55 -26.46
CA VAL A 5 12.24 11.80 -26.25
C VAL A 5 12.15 11.49 -24.76
N SER A 6 11.55 12.42 -24.01
CA SER A 6 11.14 12.17 -22.63
C SER A 6 10.23 10.96 -22.62
N SER A 7 10.75 9.85 -22.09
CA SER A 7 10.06 8.56 -21.94
C SER A 7 8.63 8.77 -21.44
N LEU A 8 7.66 8.41 -22.27
CA LEU A 8 6.25 8.28 -21.91
C LEU A 8 6.08 7.04 -21.02
N ASN A 9 6.58 7.09 -19.79
CA ASN A 9 6.21 6.13 -18.75
C ASN A 9 5.23 6.80 -17.78
N GLY A 10 4.12 7.28 -18.34
CA GLY A 10 2.99 7.88 -17.62
C GLY A 10 2.08 6.85 -16.93
N ILE A 11 2.63 5.69 -16.55
CA ILE A 11 2.01 4.70 -15.64
C ILE A 11 3.12 4.03 -14.82
N ALA A 12 3.99 4.82 -14.18
CA ALA A 12 4.78 4.29 -13.06
C ALA A 12 3.78 3.97 -11.93
N GLY A 13 3.16 2.79 -12.04
CA GLY A 13 2.08 2.32 -11.20
C GLY A 13 2.51 2.41 -9.76
N ALA A 14 1.65 3.05 -8.96
CA ALA A 14 1.71 3.17 -7.50
C ALA A 14 2.63 2.13 -6.83
N MET A 15 3.61 2.58 -6.04
CA MET A 15 4.67 1.69 -5.57
C MET A 15 4.18 0.67 -4.54
N PHE A 16 3.57 1.08 -3.43
CA PHE A 16 3.06 0.15 -2.42
C PHE A 16 1.61 0.43 -2.04
N LYS A 17 0.82 -0.63 -1.84
CA LYS A 17 -0.57 -0.58 -1.34
C LYS A 17 -0.77 -1.48 -0.13
N LEU A 18 -1.76 -1.13 0.66
CA LEU A 18 -2.16 -1.85 1.87
C LEU A 18 -3.42 -2.67 1.61
N ILE A 19 -3.37 -3.97 1.95
CA ILE A 19 -4.55 -4.84 1.89
C ILE A 19 -4.83 -5.34 3.31
N PRO A 20 -5.73 -4.67 4.06
CA PRO A 20 -6.09 -5.10 5.40
C PRO A 20 -7.02 -6.32 5.37
N THR A 21 -6.76 -7.27 6.25
CA THR A 21 -7.70 -8.33 6.61
C THR A 21 -8.40 -7.94 7.90
N VAL A 22 -9.73 -8.06 7.91
CA VAL A 22 -10.57 -7.61 9.04
C VAL A 22 -11.51 -8.71 9.51
N ARG A 23 -11.84 -8.71 10.80
CA ARG A 23 -12.83 -9.62 11.37
C ARG A 23 -14.25 -9.12 11.05
N GLY A 24 -14.75 -9.55 9.90
CA GLY A 24 -16.07 -9.20 9.35
C GLY A 24 -16.14 -7.80 8.74
N GLY A 25 -16.93 -7.66 7.67
CA GLY A 25 -17.16 -6.37 6.99
C GLY A 25 -15.95 -5.87 6.19
N ALA A 26 -15.86 -4.55 6.04
CA ALA A 26 -14.78 -3.84 5.37
C ALA A 26 -14.23 -2.72 6.27
N VAL A 27 -13.02 -2.25 5.99
CA VAL A 27 -12.47 -1.03 6.58
C VAL A 27 -12.61 0.10 5.58
N ASN A 28 -13.23 1.19 6.01
CA ASN A 28 -13.41 2.40 5.22
C ASN A 28 -12.47 3.49 5.76
N SER A 29 -11.18 3.33 5.50
CA SER A 29 -10.14 4.28 5.88
C SER A 29 -9.38 4.71 4.62
N SER A 30 -9.08 6.01 4.50
CA SER A 30 -8.29 6.56 3.39
C SER A 30 -6.91 5.89 3.29
N ILE A 31 -6.34 5.49 4.43
CA ILE A 31 -5.04 4.82 4.57
C ILE A 31 -4.93 3.57 3.66
N VAL A 32 -6.05 2.87 3.44
CA VAL A 32 -6.13 1.64 2.62
C VAL A 32 -6.12 1.95 1.12
N PHE A 33 -6.61 3.13 0.75
CA PHE A 33 -6.67 3.58 -0.64
C PHE A 33 -5.40 4.34 -1.07
N ASP A 34 -4.63 4.83 -0.10
CA ASP A 34 -3.36 5.52 -0.34
C ASP A 34 -2.28 4.61 -0.91
N ARG A 35 -1.34 5.25 -1.62
CA ARG A 35 -0.18 4.60 -2.25
C ARG A 35 1.08 5.19 -1.67
N TYR A 36 1.99 4.32 -1.24
CA TYR A 36 3.22 4.70 -0.55
C TYR A 36 4.41 4.51 -1.47
N ASP A 37 5.38 5.41 -1.40
CA ASP A 37 6.61 5.33 -2.20
C ASP A 37 7.63 4.35 -1.61
N THR A 38 7.55 4.06 -0.31
CA THR A 38 8.45 3.13 0.39
C THR A 38 7.71 2.17 1.32
N VAL A 39 8.33 1.03 1.60
CA VAL A 39 7.80 0.03 2.54
C VAL A 39 7.75 0.59 3.97
N GLU A 40 8.71 1.43 4.35
CA GLU A 40 8.77 2.05 5.67
C GLU A 40 7.58 3.00 5.89
N ALA A 41 7.22 3.80 4.89
CA ALA A 41 6.04 4.67 4.95
C ALA A 41 4.76 3.84 5.06
N ALA A 42 4.65 2.74 4.30
CA ALA A 42 3.53 1.82 4.38
C ALA A 42 3.43 1.16 5.78
N ARG A 43 4.55 0.78 6.40
CA ARG A 43 4.58 0.23 7.77
C ARG A 43 4.10 1.23 8.81
N GLU A 44 4.53 2.49 8.74
CA GLU A 44 4.06 3.53 9.66
C GLU A 44 2.55 3.75 9.52
N ALA A 45 2.04 3.78 8.28
CA ALA A 45 0.61 3.89 8.04
C ALA A 45 -0.19 2.68 8.54
N ILE A 46 0.38 1.46 8.48
CA ILE A 46 -0.24 0.27 9.06
C ILE A 46 -0.40 0.41 10.58
N LYS A 47 0.57 0.98 11.29
CA LYS A 47 0.45 1.21 12.74
C LYS A 47 -0.76 2.09 13.05
N ALA A 48 -0.94 3.17 12.31
CA ALA A 48 -2.12 4.04 12.44
C ALA A 48 -3.41 3.27 12.10
N LEU A 49 -3.43 2.52 10.99
CA LEU A 49 -4.58 1.74 10.56
C LEU A 49 -5.03 0.71 11.61
N ILE A 50 -4.09 -0.03 12.19
CA ILE A 50 -4.36 -1.03 13.23
C ILE A 50 -4.85 -0.36 14.51
N HIS A 51 -4.29 0.80 14.86
CA HIS A 51 -4.69 1.56 16.04
C HIS A 51 -6.12 2.12 15.91
N GLU A 52 -6.45 2.70 14.75
CA GLU A 52 -7.77 3.28 14.47
C GLU A 52 -8.86 2.22 14.25
N ASN A 53 -8.51 1.09 13.62
CA ASN A 53 -9.47 0.05 13.27
C ASN A 53 -9.20 -1.25 14.03
N GLN A 54 -9.87 -1.39 15.18
CA GLN A 54 -9.75 -2.59 16.02
C GLN A 54 -10.24 -3.89 15.36
N ARG A 55 -10.80 -3.82 14.15
CA ARG A 55 -11.24 -4.98 13.39
C ARG A 55 -10.15 -5.54 12.49
N VAL A 56 -9.10 -4.76 12.21
CA VAL A 56 -7.96 -5.20 11.42
C VAL A 56 -7.19 -6.26 12.23
N THR A 57 -7.00 -7.42 11.63
CA THR A 57 -6.24 -8.54 12.21
C THR A 57 -4.83 -8.61 11.66
N ARG A 58 -4.67 -8.28 10.38
CA ARG A 58 -3.37 -8.21 9.69
C ARG A 58 -3.46 -7.32 8.46
N VAL A 59 -2.33 -6.78 8.03
CA VAL A 59 -2.24 -5.97 6.81
C VAL A 59 -1.12 -6.49 5.93
N MET A 60 -1.43 -6.70 4.66
CA MET A 60 -0.45 -7.07 3.63
C MET A 60 0.04 -5.82 2.93
N ILE A 61 1.36 -5.71 2.76
CA ILE A 61 1.98 -4.73 1.87
C ILE A 61 2.22 -5.40 0.51
N VAL A 62 1.78 -4.73 -0.55
CA VAL A 62 1.93 -5.19 -1.93
C VAL A 62 2.62 -4.12 -2.76
N ASP A 63 3.65 -4.51 -3.50
CA ASP A 63 4.31 -3.72 -4.52
C ASP A 63 3.48 -3.76 -5.81
N ASP A 64 2.86 -2.64 -6.18
CA ASP A 64 1.95 -2.55 -7.32
C ASP A 64 2.66 -2.07 -8.60
N SER A 65 3.99 -1.89 -8.56
CA SER A 65 4.79 -1.43 -9.72
C SER A 65 4.91 -2.47 -10.84
N ASN A 66 4.84 -3.77 -10.52
CA ASN A 66 5.03 -4.84 -11.49
C ASN A 66 4.14 -6.07 -11.22
N GLY A 67 2.83 -5.85 -11.21
CA GLY A 67 1.85 -6.94 -11.11
C GLY A 67 1.47 -7.36 -9.70
N SER A 68 1.50 -6.45 -8.73
CA SER A 68 1.06 -6.69 -7.34
C SER A 68 1.87 -7.79 -6.64
N LYS A 69 3.18 -7.60 -6.49
CA LYS A 69 4.05 -8.53 -5.78
C LYS A 69 3.88 -8.37 -4.26
N PHE A 70 3.68 -9.49 -3.57
CA PHE A 70 3.69 -9.52 -2.12
C PHE A 70 5.05 -9.08 -1.55
N VAL A 71 5.03 -8.16 -0.58
CA VAL A 71 6.22 -7.69 0.14
C VAL A 71 6.31 -8.35 1.51
N GLU A 72 5.34 -8.07 2.39
CA GLU A 72 5.31 -8.58 3.76
C GLU A 72 3.91 -8.53 4.38
N TRP A 73 3.76 -9.21 5.53
CA TRP A 73 2.59 -9.15 6.40
C TRP A 73 2.95 -8.52 7.73
N ILE A 74 2.07 -7.66 8.24
CA ILE A 74 2.10 -7.17 9.62
C ILE A 74 0.84 -7.63 10.33
N GLU A 75 1.01 -8.35 11.42
CA GLU A 75 -0.08 -8.84 12.27
C GLU A 75 -0.27 -7.94 13.47
N ARG A 76 -1.52 -7.88 13.94
CA ARG A 76 -1.84 -7.23 15.20
C ARG A 76 -1.52 -8.18 16.35
N SER A 77 -0.50 -7.83 17.15
CA SER A 77 -0.16 -8.50 18.41
C SER A 77 -1.16 -8.21 19.52
#